data_AF-A0A2G1YE81-F1
#
_entry.id   AF-A0A2G1YE81-F1
#
_cell.length_a   1.000
_cell.length_b   1.000
_cell.length_c   1.000
_cell.angle_alpha   90.00
_cell.angle_beta   90.00
_cell.angle_gamma   90.00
#
_symmetry.space_group_name_H-M   'P 1'
#
loop_
_entity.id
_entity.type
_entity.pdbx_description
1 polymer ?
#
loop_
_entity_poly.entity_id
_entity_poly.type
_entity_poly.pdbx_seq_one_letter_code
_entity_poly.pdbx_strand_id
1 'polypeptide(L)'
;MREENGITMLRVDHNHKRRRDQVIEDQAMVDLLKARINIALRPMIQRAFQFDATRIERFLVACYDAREGSHFRPHRDNTTKGTAHRRFACTINLNEEAFDGGELCFPEFGQRRYRAPTGGAIVFSCSLLHEALPVTRGRRYAFLPFFYDEDAARLRERNIGFVTPEVAGYRSGLESQSEETPSF
;
A
#
# COMPACT_ATOMS: atom_id res chain seq x y z
N MET A 1 8.06 7.25 1.00
CA MET A 1 7.70 8.68 1.06
C MET A 1 8.32 9.22 2.33
N ARG A 2 8.76 10.47 2.34
CA ARG A 2 9.29 11.13 3.55
C ARG A 2 8.63 12.49 3.70
N GLU A 3 8.52 12.96 4.93
CA GLU A 3 8.06 14.31 5.22
C GLU A 3 9.28 15.23 5.35
N GLU A 4 9.28 16.32 4.59
CA GLU A 4 10.29 17.38 4.62
C GLU A 4 9.55 18.72 4.70
N ASN A 5 9.82 19.51 5.74
CA ASN A 5 9.13 20.79 6.02
C ASN A 5 7.59 20.67 6.03
N GLY A 6 7.05 19.54 6.50
CA GLY A 6 5.60 19.29 6.55
C GLY A 6 4.97 18.88 5.20
N ILE A 7 5.78 18.69 4.16
CA ILE A 7 5.35 18.21 2.83
C ILE A 7 5.82 16.76 2.62
N THR A 8 4.92 15.90 2.16
CA THR A 8 5.23 14.52 1.78
C THR A 8 5.80 14.46 0.38
N MET A 9 7.02 13.95 0.24
CA MET A 9 7.74 13.83 -1.03
C MET A 9 8.12 12.38 -1.36
N LEU A 10 8.31 12.11 -2.66
CA LEU A 10 8.94 10.88 -3.14
C LEU A 10 10.46 11.03 -3.09
N ARG A 11 11.12 10.16 -2.30
CA ARG A 11 12.59 10.06 -2.29
C ARG A 11 12.99 8.65 -2.71
N VAL A 12 13.90 8.57 -3.67
CA VAL A 12 14.53 7.32 -4.08
C VAL A 12 15.79 7.13 -3.25
N ASP A 13 15.83 6.04 -2.49
CA ASP A 13 16.99 5.59 -1.73
C ASP A 13 17.07 4.08 -1.86
N HIS A 14 18.01 3.61 -2.69
CA HIS A 14 18.17 2.18 -2.97
C HIS A 14 18.69 1.35 -1.80
N ASN A 15 19.25 1.99 -0.76
CA ASN A 15 19.61 1.30 0.49
C ASN A 15 18.37 1.03 1.36
N HIS A 16 17.32 1.83 1.19
CA HIS A 16 16.06 1.68 1.92
C HIS A 16 15.02 0.90 1.12
N LYS A 17 14.88 1.16 -0.18
CA LYS A 17 13.91 0.51 -1.06
C LYS A 17 14.50 0.33 -2.46
N ARG A 18 14.50 -0.91 -2.94
CA ARG A 18 14.89 -1.24 -4.31
C ARG A 18 13.91 -2.23 -4.92
N ARG A 19 13.15 -1.76 -5.91
CA ARG A 19 12.20 -2.52 -6.72
C ARG A 19 11.77 -1.68 -7.93
N ARG A 20 11.18 -2.30 -8.94
CA ARG A 20 10.51 -1.61 -10.05
C ARG A 20 9.00 -1.67 -9.87
N ASP A 21 8.31 -0.57 -10.12
CA ASP A 21 6.86 -0.47 -9.95
C ASP A 21 6.21 -0.17 -11.30
N GLN A 22 5.11 -0.86 -11.60
CA GLN A 22 4.25 -0.59 -12.75
C GLN A 22 2.83 -0.29 -12.24
N VAL A 23 2.33 0.91 -12.53
CA VAL A 23 0.94 1.28 -12.25
C VAL A 23 0.05 0.69 -13.35
N ILE A 24 -1.12 0.18 -12.94
CA ILE A 24 -2.16 -0.29 -13.86
C ILE A 24 -3.09 0.90 -14.11
N GLU A 25 -3.04 1.43 -15.32
CA GLU A 25 -3.83 2.59 -15.76
C GLU A 25 -5.04 2.19 -16.61
N ASP A 26 -5.04 0.97 -17.17
CA ASP A 26 -6.16 0.45 -17.95
C ASP A 26 -7.43 0.34 -17.09
N GLN A 27 -8.45 1.13 -17.44
CA GLN A 27 -9.63 1.29 -16.60
C GLN A 27 -10.44 -0.01 -16.51
N ALA A 28 -10.52 -0.79 -17.59
CA ALA A 28 -11.23 -2.08 -17.58
C ALA A 28 -10.57 -3.08 -16.62
N MET A 29 -9.23 -3.15 -16.61
CA MET A 29 -8.46 -3.94 -15.66
C MET A 29 -8.65 -3.44 -14.23
N VAL A 30 -8.61 -2.12 -14.00
CA VAL A 30 -8.84 -1.52 -12.68
C VAL A 30 -10.21 -1.89 -12.14
N ASP A 31 -11.27 -1.83 -12.97
CA ASP A 31 -12.62 -2.16 -12.54
C ASP A 31 -12.80 -3.65 -12.26
N LEU A 32 -12.15 -4.51 -13.05
CA LEU A 32 -12.09 -5.95 -12.78
C LEU A 32 -11.39 -6.24 -11.45
N LEU A 33 -10.26 -5.59 -11.17
CA LEU A 33 -9.52 -5.73 -9.91
C LEU A 33 -10.36 -5.26 -8.72
N LYS A 34 -11.02 -4.10 -8.83
CA LYS A 34 -11.95 -3.59 -7.80
C LYS A 34 -13.05 -4.60 -7.51
N ALA A 35 -13.72 -5.11 -8.54
CA ALA A 35 -14.79 -6.09 -8.38
C ALA A 35 -14.30 -7.36 -7.67
N ARG A 36 -13.13 -7.88 -8.06
CA ARG A 36 -12.54 -9.07 -7.43
C ARG A 36 -12.15 -8.83 -5.97
N ILE A 37 -11.54 -7.70 -5.65
CA ILE A 37 -11.16 -7.34 -4.27
C ILE A 37 -12.41 -7.17 -3.39
N ASN A 38 -13.45 -6.53 -3.91
CA ASN A 38 -14.71 -6.34 -3.19
C ASN A 38 -15.42 -7.65 -2.86
N ILE A 39 -15.32 -8.66 -3.74
CA ILE A 39 -15.93 -9.97 -3.51
C ILE A 39 -15.05 -10.85 -2.61
N ALA A 40 -13.73 -10.85 -2.82
CA ALA A 40 -12.82 -11.82 -2.19
C ALA A 40 -12.15 -11.32 -0.91
N LEU A 41 -11.72 -10.05 -0.85
CA LEU A 41 -10.92 -9.53 0.25
C LEU A 41 -11.70 -8.65 1.22
N ARG A 42 -12.54 -7.73 0.73
CA ARG A 42 -13.29 -6.81 1.60
C ARG A 42 -14.11 -7.53 2.69
N PRO A 43 -14.86 -8.62 2.41
CA PRO A 43 -15.58 -9.36 3.45
C PRO A 43 -14.65 -10.03 4.47
N MET A 44 -13.45 -10.46 4.03
CA MET A 44 -12.46 -11.06 4.92
C MET A 44 -11.82 -10.02 5.83
N ILE A 45 -11.55 -8.81 5.33
CA ILE A 45 -11.08 -7.68 6.12
C ILE A 45 -12.14 -7.28 7.16
N GLN A 46 -13.40 -7.12 6.73
CA GLN A 46 -14.52 -6.81 7.62
C GLN A 46 -14.65 -7.86 8.73
N ARG A 47 -14.57 -9.15 8.37
CA ARG A 47 -14.71 -10.24 9.35
C ARG A 47 -13.56 -10.29 10.36
N ALA A 48 -12.32 -10.14 9.89
CA ALA A 48 -11.14 -10.29 10.74
C ALA A 48 -10.83 -9.04 11.58
N PHE A 49 -11.13 -7.86 11.05
CA PHE A 49 -10.71 -6.58 11.64
C PHE A 49 -11.86 -5.63 11.99
N GLN A 50 -13.12 -6.02 11.74
CA GLN A 50 -14.29 -5.18 11.97
C GLN A 50 -14.20 -3.82 11.24
N PHE A 51 -13.54 -3.80 10.08
CA PHE A 51 -13.27 -2.60 9.30
C PHE A 51 -13.75 -2.73 7.86
N ASP A 52 -14.52 -1.74 7.40
CA ASP A 52 -15.07 -1.74 6.05
C ASP A 52 -14.16 -0.98 5.08
N ALA A 53 -13.32 -1.73 4.38
CA ALA A 53 -12.37 -1.21 3.39
C ALA A 53 -13.07 -0.83 2.07
N THR A 54 -13.73 0.33 2.05
CA THR A 54 -14.50 0.82 0.89
C THR A 54 -13.64 1.40 -0.23
N ARG A 55 -12.38 1.78 0.06
CA ARG A 55 -11.49 2.48 -0.88
C ARG A 55 -10.17 1.75 -1.09
N ILE A 56 -9.63 1.91 -2.29
CA ILE A 56 -8.32 1.41 -2.72
C ILE A 56 -7.51 2.61 -3.22
N GLU A 57 -6.27 2.77 -2.75
CA GLU A 57 -5.47 3.95 -3.10
C GLU A 57 -4.91 3.89 -4.53
N ARG A 58 -4.43 2.71 -4.92
CA ARG A 58 -3.71 2.52 -6.19
C ARG A 58 -3.71 1.06 -6.63
N PHE A 59 -3.48 0.86 -7.91
CA PHE A 59 -3.35 -0.45 -8.56
C PHE A 59 -1.93 -0.56 -9.12
N LEU A 60 -1.06 -1.28 -8.40
CA LEU A 60 0.37 -1.32 -8.70
C LEU A 60 0.91 -2.73 -8.59
N VAL A 61 1.67 -3.15 -9.62
CA VAL A 61 2.50 -4.36 -9.59
C VAL A 61 3.94 -3.96 -9.34
N ALA A 62 4.53 -4.54 -8.29
CA ALA A 62 5.94 -4.38 -7.97
C ALA A 62 6.74 -5.60 -8.43
N CYS A 63 7.93 -5.37 -8.99
CA CYS A 63 8.92 -6.37 -9.32
C CYS A 63 10.13 -6.22 -8.41
N TYR A 64 10.41 -7.27 -7.65
CA TYR A 64 11.64 -7.43 -6.88
C TYR A 64 12.55 -8.42 -7.60
N ASP A 65 13.65 -7.93 -8.16
CA ASP A 65 14.64 -8.72 -8.90
C ASP A 65 15.83 -9.08 -8.01
N ALA A 66 16.16 -10.38 -7.93
CA ALA A 66 17.30 -10.88 -7.19
C ALA A 66 18.64 -10.28 -7.66
N ARG A 67 18.77 -10.02 -8.97
CA ARG A 67 20.01 -9.44 -9.56
C ARG A 67 20.28 -8.04 -9.06
N GLU A 68 19.25 -7.38 -8.55
CA GLU A 68 19.33 -6.03 -8.00
C GLU A 68 19.39 -6.03 -6.47
N GLY A 69 19.34 -7.21 -5.81
CA GLY A 69 19.15 -7.28 -4.37
C GLY A 69 17.88 -6.54 -3.93
N SER A 70 16.81 -6.65 -4.72
CA SER A 70 15.57 -5.89 -4.49
C SER A 70 14.96 -6.22 -3.14
N HIS A 71 14.59 -5.18 -2.38
CA HIS A 71 14.13 -5.27 -1.00
C HIS A 71 13.32 -4.02 -0.62
N PHE A 72 12.69 -4.05 0.55
CA PHE A 72 12.18 -2.85 1.21
C PHE A 72 12.41 -2.96 2.71
N ARG A 73 13.34 -2.15 3.23
CA ARG A 73 13.75 -2.12 4.64
C ARG A 73 12.60 -1.80 5.58
N PRO A 74 12.77 -2.02 6.90
CA PRO A 74 11.73 -1.76 7.89
C PRO A 74 11.11 -0.37 7.75
N HIS A 75 9.79 -0.32 7.59
CA HIS A 75 9.02 0.91 7.46
C HIS A 75 7.58 0.73 7.95
N ARG A 76 6.89 1.85 8.10
CA ARG A 76 5.43 1.91 8.26
C ARG A 76 4.86 2.68 7.08
N ASP A 77 3.63 2.36 6.71
CA ASP A 77 3.03 2.87 5.48
C ASP A 77 2.12 4.08 5.67
N ASN A 78 2.00 4.63 6.89
CA ASN A 78 1.06 5.70 7.22
C ASN A 78 1.65 6.84 8.09
N THR A 79 2.96 7.04 8.09
CA THR A 79 3.65 7.99 9.00
C THR A 79 3.80 9.41 8.48
N THR A 80 3.34 9.72 7.26
CA THR A 80 3.39 11.07 6.69
C THR A 80 1.98 11.58 6.41
N LYS A 81 1.77 12.90 6.30
CA LYS A 81 0.45 13.46 5.93
C LYS A 81 -0.14 12.83 4.66
N GLY A 82 0.68 12.64 3.61
CA GLY A 82 0.23 12.02 2.36
C GLY A 82 -0.16 10.55 2.46
N THR A 83 0.23 9.86 3.54
CA THR A 83 0.00 8.41 3.73
C THR A 83 -0.89 8.09 4.93
N ALA A 84 -1.21 9.08 5.78
CA ALA A 84 -1.98 8.93 7.02
C ALA A 84 -3.39 8.32 6.84
N HIS A 85 -3.94 8.35 5.63
CA HIS A 85 -5.23 7.73 5.31
C HIS A 85 -5.15 6.21 5.21
N ARG A 86 -3.99 5.62 4.91
CA ARG A 86 -3.87 4.17 4.71
C ARG A 86 -4.15 3.43 6.01
N ARG A 87 -5.05 2.44 5.97
CA ARG A 87 -5.39 1.59 7.11
C ARG A 87 -4.73 0.23 6.99
N PHE A 88 -4.86 -0.40 5.82
CA PHE A 88 -4.27 -1.70 5.55
C PHE A 88 -3.39 -1.69 4.31
N ALA A 89 -2.26 -2.37 4.41
CA ALA A 89 -1.42 -2.76 3.31
C ALA A 89 -1.79 -4.19 2.91
N CYS A 90 -1.65 -4.49 1.62
CA CYS A 90 -1.87 -5.83 1.11
C CYS A 90 -0.75 -6.21 0.15
N THR A 91 -0.30 -7.45 0.24
CA THR A 91 0.59 -8.04 -0.74
C THR A 91 -0.05 -9.30 -1.31
N ILE A 92 -0.27 -9.30 -2.62
CA ILE A 92 -0.74 -10.47 -3.37
C ILE A 92 0.40 -10.95 -4.25
N ASN A 93 0.90 -12.16 -4.00
CA ASN A 93 1.97 -12.74 -4.82
C ASN A 93 1.40 -13.23 -6.16
N LEU A 94 2.13 -12.99 -7.25
CA LEU A 94 1.69 -13.36 -8.60
C LEU A 94 2.46 -14.56 -9.18
N ASN A 95 3.55 -14.97 -8.54
CA ASN A 95 4.45 -16.03 -9.03
C ASN A 95 5.35 -16.63 -7.93
N GLU A 96 4.77 -16.99 -6.79
CA GLU A 96 5.47 -17.51 -5.59
C GLU A 96 6.52 -18.58 -5.92
N GLU A 97 6.16 -19.54 -6.77
CA GLU A 97 7.00 -20.66 -7.19
C GLU A 97 8.25 -20.26 -7.98
N ALA A 98 8.30 -19.03 -8.51
CA ALA A 98 9.35 -18.58 -9.42
C ALA A 98 10.51 -17.82 -8.73
N PHE A 99 10.47 -17.65 -7.40
CA PHE A 99 11.51 -16.91 -6.67
C PHE A 99 11.83 -17.48 -5.29
N ASP A 100 13.01 -17.16 -4.77
CA ASP A 100 13.40 -17.41 -3.37
C ASP A 100 13.66 -16.07 -2.64
N GLY A 101 13.55 -16.08 -1.32
CA GLY A 101 13.60 -14.86 -0.51
C GLY A 101 12.34 -14.01 -0.67
N GLY A 102 12.45 -12.70 -0.46
CA GLY A 102 11.33 -11.79 -0.70
C GLY A 102 10.19 -11.87 0.32
N GLU A 103 10.35 -12.62 1.41
CA GLU A 103 9.31 -12.78 2.43
C GLU A 103 9.00 -11.48 3.14
N LEU A 104 7.77 -11.37 3.63
CA LEU A 104 7.36 -10.30 4.53
C LEU A 104 7.77 -10.66 5.96
N CYS A 105 8.35 -9.71 6.67
CA CYS A 105 8.70 -9.83 8.08
C CYS A 105 8.09 -8.68 8.86
N PHE A 106 7.75 -8.92 10.13
CA PHE A 106 7.27 -7.91 11.07
C PHE A 106 8.20 -7.86 12.28
N PRO A 107 9.31 -7.11 12.20
CA PRO A 107 10.41 -7.22 13.17
C PRO A 107 10.03 -6.91 14.63
N GLU A 108 8.98 -6.11 14.84
CA GLU A 108 8.42 -5.82 16.18
C GLU A 108 7.87 -7.06 16.89
N PHE A 109 7.48 -8.09 16.13
CA PHE A 109 6.85 -9.31 16.65
C PHE A 109 7.72 -10.55 16.43
N GLY A 110 9.01 -10.36 16.13
CA GLY A 110 10.00 -11.41 15.94
C GLY A 110 10.41 -11.64 14.50
N GLN A 111 11.09 -12.77 14.25
CA GLN A 111 11.73 -13.07 12.96
C GLN A 111 10.90 -13.97 12.04
N ARG A 112 9.62 -14.19 12.37
CA ARG A 112 8.74 -15.04 11.55
C ARG A 112 8.57 -14.42 10.16
N ARG A 113 8.77 -15.25 9.15
CA ARG A 113 8.64 -14.89 7.73
C ARG A 113 7.29 -15.34 7.20
N TYR A 114 6.66 -14.48 6.42
CA TYR A 114 5.35 -14.72 5.82
C TYR A 114 5.46 -14.62 4.31
N ARG A 115 4.88 -15.60 3.63
CA ARG A 115 4.76 -15.61 2.17
C ARG A 115 3.44 -16.28 1.80
N ALA A 116 2.62 -15.59 1.01
CA ALA A 116 1.40 -16.14 0.47
C ALA A 116 1.70 -16.94 -0.81
N PRO A 117 0.94 -18.00 -1.13
CA PRO A 117 1.03 -18.69 -2.42
C PRO A 117 0.66 -17.74 -3.57
N THR A 118 0.89 -18.16 -4.81
CA THR A 118 0.40 -17.43 -6.00
C THR A 118 -1.11 -17.21 -5.92
N GLY A 119 -1.54 -15.95 -6.08
CA GLY A 119 -2.92 -15.49 -5.89
C GLY A 119 -3.34 -15.27 -4.43
N GLY A 120 -2.54 -15.71 -3.46
CA GLY A 120 -2.78 -15.50 -2.04
C GLY A 120 -2.46 -14.07 -1.60
N ALA A 121 -3.20 -13.56 -0.62
CA ALA A 121 -3.04 -12.21 -0.06
C ALA A 121 -2.59 -12.26 1.40
N ILE A 122 -1.65 -11.39 1.77
CA ILE A 122 -1.38 -11.04 3.18
C ILE A 122 -1.84 -9.61 3.38
N VAL A 123 -2.81 -9.40 4.28
CA VAL A 123 -3.35 -8.08 4.64
C VAL A 123 -2.95 -7.76 6.07
N PHE A 124 -2.43 -6.55 6.29
CA PHE A 124 -1.92 -6.13 7.59
C PHE A 124 -2.06 -4.62 7.80
N SER A 125 -2.09 -4.17 9.06
CA SER A 125 -2.20 -2.75 9.37
C SER A 125 -0.97 -1.99 8.88
N CYS A 126 -1.18 -0.85 8.20
CA CYS A 126 -0.10 0.04 7.76
C CYS A 126 0.74 0.59 8.91
N SER A 127 0.19 0.53 10.13
CA SER A 127 0.87 0.95 11.34
C SER A 127 1.85 -0.09 11.86
N LEU A 128 1.94 -1.30 11.29
CA LEU A 128 2.92 -2.31 11.73
C LEU A 128 4.27 -2.07 11.03
N LEU A 129 5.37 -2.18 11.79
CA LEU A 129 6.70 -2.12 11.21
C LEU A 129 6.91 -3.40 10.43
N HIS A 130 7.21 -3.26 9.16
CA HIS A 130 7.35 -4.39 8.27
C HIS A 130 8.45 -4.16 7.24
N GLU A 131 8.98 -5.26 6.73
CA GLU A 131 9.97 -5.24 5.66
C GLU A 131 9.70 -6.36 4.64
N ALA A 132 10.05 -6.10 3.39
CA ALA A 132 10.19 -7.13 2.37
C ALA A 132 11.68 -7.50 2.31
N LEU A 133 11.99 -8.72 2.73
CA LEU A 133 13.35 -9.25 2.71
C LEU A 133 13.90 -9.29 1.27
N PRO A 134 15.23 -9.32 1.09
CA PRO A 134 15.81 -9.42 -0.24
C PRO A 134 15.35 -10.67 -0.99
N VAL A 135 15.02 -10.51 -2.28
CA VAL A 135 14.85 -11.66 -3.18
C VAL A 135 16.25 -12.21 -3.50
N THR A 136 16.44 -13.52 -3.34
CA THR A 136 17.74 -14.19 -3.51
C THR A 136 17.84 -14.97 -4.82
N ARG A 137 16.72 -15.36 -5.41
CA ARG A 137 16.65 -16.02 -6.73
C ARG A 137 15.41 -15.55 -7.48
N GLY A 138 15.54 -15.34 -8.79
CA GLY A 138 14.42 -15.04 -9.68
C GLY A 138 13.86 -13.63 -9.53
N ARG A 139 12.59 -13.47 -9.88
CA ARG A 139 11.85 -12.20 -9.80
C ARG A 139 10.54 -12.43 -9.08
N ARG A 140 10.28 -11.67 -8.01
CA ARG A 140 8.99 -11.65 -7.34
C ARG A 140 8.12 -10.56 -7.93
N TYR A 141 6.96 -10.92 -8.46
CA TYR A 141 5.91 -9.98 -8.83
C TYR A 141 4.80 -9.99 -7.76
N ALA A 142 4.43 -8.80 -7.29
CA ALA A 142 3.39 -8.65 -6.29
C ALA A 142 2.46 -7.48 -6.61
N PHE A 143 1.16 -7.70 -6.50
CA PHE A 143 0.16 -6.62 -6.54
C PHE A 143 0.00 -6.03 -5.14
N LEU A 144 0.15 -4.71 -5.00
CA LEU A 144 0.31 -4.02 -3.72
C LEU A 144 -0.72 -2.89 -3.48
N PRO A 145 -2.01 -3.21 -3.25
CA PRO A 145 -3.01 -2.20 -2.94
C PRO A 145 -2.92 -1.76 -1.46
N PHE A 146 -3.34 -0.52 -1.22
CA PHE A 146 -3.65 -0.01 0.12
C PHE A 146 -5.15 0.19 0.26
N PHE A 147 -5.68 -0.16 1.42
CA PHE A 147 -7.11 -0.07 1.75
C PHE A 147 -7.37 0.96 2.84
N TYR A 148 -8.50 1.64 2.72
CA TYR A 148 -9.01 2.62 3.67
C TYR A 148 -10.54 2.80 3.49
N ASP A 149 -11.16 3.62 4.34
CA ASP A 149 -12.60 3.90 4.36
C ASP A 149 -12.90 5.35 3.92
N GLU A 150 -14.18 5.72 3.97
CA GLU A 150 -14.63 7.07 3.62
C GLU A 150 -14.07 8.16 4.54
N ASP A 151 -13.95 7.89 5.84
CA ASP A 151 -13.41 8.87 6.80
C ASP A 151 -11.92 9.13 6.54
N ALA A 152 -11.15 8.07 6.24
CA ALA A 152 -9.78 8.21 5.78
C ALA A 152 -9.68 8.89 4.40
N ALA A 153 -10.67 8.73 3.52
CA ALA A 153 -10.73 9.48 2.26
C ALA A 153 -10.86 10.98 2.50
N ARG A 154 -11.69 11.42 3.46
CA ARG A 154 -11.78 12.84 3.86
C ARG A 154 -10.45 13.36 4.44
N LEU A 155 -9.79 12.56 5.28
CA LEU A 155 -8.45 12.89 5.78
C LEU A 155 -7.44 13.07 4.64
N ARG A 156 -7.52 12.21 3.62
CA ARG A 156 -6.67 12.28 2.43
C ARG A 156 -6.88 13.58 1.65
N GLU A 157 -8.12 14.02 1.46
CA GLU A 157 -8.44 15.31 0.82
C GLU A 157 -7.90 16.49 1.62
N ARG A 158 -8.13 16.53 2.93
CA ARG A 158 -7.58 17.59 3.79
C ARG A 158 -6.05 17.66 3.71
N ASN A 159 -5.41 16.52 3.50
CA ASN A 159 -3.95 16.44 3.43
C ASN A 159 -3.38 16.72 2.03
N ILE A 160 -4.21 16.89 0.98
CA ILE A 160 -3.73 16.98 -0.41
C ILE A 160 -2.77 18.16 -0.64
N GLY A 161 -2.96 19.27 0.08
CA GLY A 161 -2.07 20.44 0.03
C GLY A 161 -0.69 20.22 0.67
N PHE A 162 -0.49 19.11 1.37
CA PHE A 162 0.78 18.72 2.02
C PHE A 162 1.49 17.60 1.26
N VAL A 163 1.17 17.42 -0.02
CA VAL A 163 1.67 16.34 -0.86
C VAL A 163 2.13 16.93 -2.19
N THR A 164 3.31 16.54 -2.68
CA THR A 164 3.76 17.02 -3.99
C THR A 164 2.94 16.42 -5.13
N PRO A 165 2.86 17.07 -6.31
CA PRO A 165 2.09 16.57 -7.44
C PRO A 165 2.42 15.12 -7.83
N GLU A 166 3.68 14.71 -7.70
CA GLU A 166 4.16 13.35 -8.02
C GLU A 166 3.63 12.28 -7.05
N VAL A 167 3.16 12.70 -5.88
CA VAL A 167 2.59 11.83 -4.83
C VAL A 167 1.06 11.96 -4.77
N ALA A 168 0.48 13.07 -5.23
CA ALA A 168 -0.94 13.41 -5.14
C ALA A 168 -1.87 12.60 -6.09
N GLY A 169 -1.40 11.48 -6.65
CA GLY A 169 -1.97 10.76 -7.80
C GLY A 169 -3.39 10.15 -7.69
N TYR A 170 -4.26 10.66 -6.81
CA TYR A 170 -5.70 10.38 -6.83
C TYR A 170 -6.45 11.48 -6.05
N ARG A 171 -7.62 11.95 -6.52
CA ARG A 171 -8.60 12.74 -5.74
C ARG A 171 -9.78 11.81 -5.43
N SER A 172 -10.24 11.77 -4.18
CA SER A 172 -11.27 10.84 -3.69
C SER A 172 -12.66 11.04 -4.32
N GLY A 173 -12.87 12.17 -5.00
CA GLY A 173 -14.15 12.55 -5.60
C GLY A 173 -15.22 12.93 -4.57
N LEU A 174 -14.86 13.06 -3.29
CA LEU A 174 -15.72 13.64 -2.26
C LEU A 174 -15.65 15.16 -2.39
N GLU A 175 -16.81 15.82 -2.53
CA GLU A 175 -16.88 17.28 -2.47
C GLU A 175 -16.38 17.76 -1.10
N SER A 176 -15.55 18.79 -1.09
CA SER A 176 -15.14 19.44 0.16
C SER A 176 -16.40 20.04 0.79
N GLN A 177 -16.92 19.42 1.84
CA GLN A 177 -17.85 20.12 2.71
C GLN A 177 -17.05 21.26 3.33
N SER A 178 -17.37 22.49 2.92
CA SER A 178 -16.95 23.68 3.63
C SER A 178 -17.34 23.48 5.09
N GLU A 179 -16.37 23.53 5.99
CA GLU A 179 -16.63 23.63 7.42
C GLU A 179 -17.44 24.92 7.63
N GLU A 180 -18.77 24.81 7.63
CA GLU A 180 -19.61 25.79 8.29
C GLU A 180 -19.26 25.68 9.77
N THR A 181 -18.43 26.62 10.23
CA THR A 181 -18.29 26.95 11.65
C THR A 181 -19.69 27.03 12.25
N PRO A 182 -20.06 26.15 13.20
CA PRO A 182 -21.31 26.35 13.92
C PRO A 182 -21.18 27.68 14.69
N SER A 183 -22.09 28.59 14.35
CA SER A 183 -22.27 29.85 15.06
C SER A 183 -22.95 29.57 16.39
N PHE A 184 -22.20 29.81 17.47
CA PHE A 184 -22.50 29.80 18.91
C PHE A 184 -22.53 28.45 19.63
#